data_AF-A0A515D8N1-F1
#
_entry.id   AF-A0A515D8N1-F1
#
_cell.length_a   1.000
_cell.length_b   1.000
_cell.length_c   1.000
_cell.angle_alpha   90.00
_cell.angle_beta   90.00
_cell.angle_gamma   90.00
#
_symmetry.space_group_name_H-M   'P 1'
#
loop_
_entity.id
_entity.type
_entity.pdbx_description
1 polymer ?
#
loop_
_entity_poly.entity_id
_entity_poly.type
_entity_poly.pdbx_seq_one_letter_code
_entity_poly.pdbx_strand_id
1 'polypeptide(L)'
;MTIMIHPLLHLVATQPHLLAEHAQAYAELVAAEIGAVSTRWRRRALLGMVGLCCLVAAMALAGMAWMLWAVVPIAQMPAPWVLIVAPLVPVIVAAGCLLAARGGDDDGTFDSLRHQLKDDMAMLREVSVL
;
A
#
# COMPACT_ATOMS: atom_id res chain seq x y z
N MET A 1 -14.53 22.75 -38.92
CA MET A 1 -14.93 22.11 -37.65
C MET A 1 -15.33 20.67 -37.94
N THR A 2 -14.38 19.88 -38.44
CA THR A 2 -14.59 18.47 -38.83
C THR A 2 -14.12 17.59 -37.70
N ILE A 3 -15.10 16.94 -37.11
CA ILE A 3 -15.05 15.91 -36.09
C ILE A 3 -13.98 14.85 -36.46
N MET A 4 -12.84 14.86 -35.78
CA MET A 4 -11.82 13.79 -35.84
C MET A 4 -12.18 12.60 -34.91
N ILE A 5 -13.48 12.30 -34.76
CA ILE A 5 -14.00 11.16 -33.97
C ILE A 5 -13.98 9.85 -34.82
N HIS A 6 -13.70 9.94 -36.11
CA HIS A 6 -13.93 8.87 -37.08
C HIS A 6 -12.94 7.68 -37.13
N PRO A 7 -11.64 7.78 -36.78
CA PRO A 7 -10.72 6.65 -36.96
C PRO A 7 -10.84 5.58 -35.88
N LEU A 8 -11.10 5.97 -34.62
CA LEU A 8 -11.30 5.00 -33.53
C LEU A 8 -12.62 4.23 -33.67
N LEU A 9 -13.70 4.91 -34.09
CA LEU A 9 -14.98 4.26 -34.35
C LEU A 9 -14.91 3.33 -35.58
N HIS A 10 -14.15 3.71 -36.61
CA HIS A 10 -13.95 2.87 -37.78
C HIS A 10 -13.13 1.61 -37.44
N LEU A 11 -12.07 1.72 -36.63
CA LEU A 11 -11.27 0.58 -36.18
C LEU A 11 -12.08 -0.40 -35.31
N VAL A 12 -12.90 0.13 -34.38
CA VAL A 12 -13.85 -0.66 -33.58
C VAL A 12 -14.87 -1.38 -34.47
N ALA A 13 -15.31 -0.75 -35.56
CA ALA A 13 -16.31 -1.30 -36.47
C ALA A 13 -15.74 -2.33 -37.47
N THR A 14 -14.47 -2.20 -37.89
CA THR A 14 -13.87 -3.09 -38.92
C THR A 14 -13.06 -4.25 -38.35
N GLN A 15 -12.43 -4.11 -37.18
CA GLN A 15 -11.62 -5.18 -36.58
C GLN A 15 -11.82 -5.31 -35.05
N PRO A 16 -13.04 -5.57 -34.57
CA PRO A 16 -13.35 -5.67 -33.14
C PRO A 16 -12.61 -6.83 -32.45
N HIS A 17 -12.28 -7.88 -33.19
CA HIS A 17 -11.57 -9.06 -32.69
C HIS A 17 -10.14 -8.74 -32.23
N LEU A 18 -9.38 -7.94 -32.99
CA LEU A 18 -7.99 -7.58 -32.65
C LEU A 18 -7.92 -6.64 -31.44
N LEU A 19 -8.89 -5.74 -31.31
CA LEU A 19 -9.01 -4.86 -30.14
C LEU A 19 -9.51 -5.59 -28.90
N ALA A 20 -10.41 -6.56 -29.06
CA ALA A 20 -10.91 -7.38 -27.94
C ALA A 20 -9.78 -8.25 -27.35
N GLU A 21 -8.94 -8.86 -28.19
CA GLU A 21 -7.85 -9.71 -27.74
C GLU A 21 -6.75 -8.91 -27.01
N HIS A 22 -6.46 -7.68 -27.46
CA HIS A 22 -5.58 -6.76 -26.73
C HIS A 22 -6.24 -6.18 -25.47
N ALA A 23 -7.50 -5.77 -25.53
CA ALA A 23 -8.24 -5.30 -24.36
C ALA A 23 -8.33 -6.38 -23.27
N GLN A 24 -8.36 -7.65 -23.66
CA GLN A 24 -8.34 -8.79 -22.75
C GLN A 24 -6.96 -8.96 -22.08
N ALA A 25 -5.86 -8.81 -22.83
CA ALA A 25 -4.52 -8.77 -22.26
C ALA A 25 -4.31 -7.57 -21.31
N TYR A 26 -4.84 -6.38 -21.66
CA TYR A 26 -4.86 -5.21 -20.77
C TYR A 26 -5.74 -5.44 -19.54
N ALA A 27 -6.91 -6.07 -19.69
CA ALA A 27 -7.81 -6.37 -18.60
C ALA A 27 -7.21 -7.38 -17.62
N GLU A 28 -6.46 -8.37 -18.11
CA GLU A 28 -5.72 -9.32 -17.25
C GLU A 28 -4.58 -8.62 -16.50
N LEU A 29 -3.83 -7.72 -17.14
CA LEU A 29 -2.82 -6.90 -16.47
C LEU A 29 -3.43 -5.98 -15.40
N VAL A 30 -4.52 -5.29 -15.74
CA VAL A 30 -5.24 -4.40 -14.82
C VAL A 30 -5.87 -5.20 -13.67
N ALA A 31 -6.42 -6.39 -13.94
CA ALA A 31 -6.98 -7.26 -12.89
C ALA A 31 -5.88 -7.79 -11.96
N ALA A 32 -4.71 -8.14 -12.49
CA ALA A 32 -3.53 -8.50 -11.70
C ALA A 32 -3.06 -7.31 -10.84
N GLU A 33 -3.08 -6.09 -11.38
CA GLU A 33 -2.73 -4.86 -10.65
C GLU A 33 -3.75 -4.52 -9.57
N ILE A 34 -5.05 -4.62 -9.83
CA ILE A 34 -6.11 -4.41 -8.82
C ILE A 34 -6.01 -5.47 -7.71
N GLY A 35 -5.69 -6.72 -8.04
CA GLY A 35 -5.45 -7.80 -7.08
C GLY A 35 -4.23 -7.53 -6.17
N ALA A 36 -3.10 -7.14 -6.76
CA ALA A 36 -1.88 -6.83 -6.03
C ALA A 36 -2.00 -5.55 -5.19
N VAL A 37 -2.62 -4.51 -5.73
CA VAL A 37 -2.88 -3.25 -5.02
C VAL A 37 -3.86 -3.46 -3.87
N SER A 38 -4.93 -4.24 -4.07
CA SER A 38 -5.90 -4.52 -3.00
C SER A 38 -5.31 -5.31 -1.84
N THR A 39 -4.46 -6.30 -2.11
CA THR A 39 -3.80 -7.09 -1.07
C THR A 39 -2.76 -6.28 -0.30
N ARG A 40 -1.99 -5.40 -0.98
CA ARG A 40 -1.07 -4.45 -0.34
C ARG A 40 -1.82 -3.44 0.54
N TRP A 41 -2.90 -2.84 0.03
CA TRP A 41 -3.74 -1.92 0.80
C TRP A 41 -4.37 -2.60 2.01
N ARG A 42 -4.88 -3.82 1.85
CA ARG A 42 -5.46 -4.60 2.94
C ARG A 42 -4.42 -4.94 4.01
N ARG A 43 -3.20 -5.33 3.62
CA ARG A 43 -2.08 -5.56 4.56
C ARG A 43 -1.70 -4.28 5.29
N ARG A 44 -1.61 -3.15 4.59
CA ARG A 44 -1.29 -1.84 5.19
C ARG A 44 -2.40 -1.37 6.15
N ALA A 45 -3.66 -1.59 5.80
CA ALA A 45 -4.81 -1.31 6.66
C ALA A 45 -4.82 -2.18 7.92
N LEU A 46 -4.56 -3.49 7.79
CA LEU A 46 -4.45 -4.41 8.92
C LEU A 46 -3.30 -4.04 9.85
N LEU A 47 -2.11 -3.77 9.31
CA LEU A 47 -0.95 -3.31 10.09
C LEU A 47 -1.21 -1.97 10.77
N GLY A 48 -1.91 -1.05 10.09
CA GLY A 48 -2.33 0.23 10.66
C GLY A 48 -3.30 0.06 11.83
N MET A 49 -4.30 -0.81 11.68
CA MET A 49 -5.28 -1.10 12.73
C MET A 49 -4.63 -1.75 13.96
N VAL A 50 -3.76 -2.75 13.74
CA VAL A 50 -2.98 -3.39 14.82
C VAL A 50 -2.08 -2.37 15.51
N GLY A 51 -1.35 -1.55 14.73
CA GLY A 51 -0.50 -0.50 15.27
C GLY A 51 -1.26 0.51 16.13
N LEU A 52 -2.45 0.93 15.68
CA LEU A 52 -3.33 1.84 16.43
C LEU A 52 -3.80 1.22 17.74
N CYS A 53 -4.26 -0.04 17.71
CA CYS A 53 -4.65 -0.77 18.92
C CYS A 53 -3.49 -0.88 19.92
N CYS A 54 -2.27 -1.19 19.45
CA CYS A 54 -1.08 -1.22 20.30
C CYS A 54 -0.77 0.15 20.91
N LEU A 55 -0.91 1.24 20.14
CA LEU A 55 -0.66 2.59 20.64
C LEU A 55 -1.67 2.99 21.74
N VAL A 56 -2.96 2.69 21.54
CA VAL A 56 -4.00 2.90 22.55
C VAL A 56 -3.69 2.11 23.83
N ALA A 57 -3.32 0.83 23.69
CA ALA A 57 -2.93 0.00 24.83
C ALA A 57 -1.69 0.53 25.55
N ALA A 58 -0.66 0.98 24.82
CA ALA A 58 0.52 1.61 25.38
C ALA A 58 0.18 2.87 26.18
N MET A 59 -0.70 3.72 25.64
CA MET A 59 -1.14 4.96 26.30
C MET A 59 -1.94 4.67 27.58
N ALA A 60 -2.82 3.67 27.56
CA ALA A 60 -3.52 3.23 28.76
C ALA A 60 -2.54 2.71 29.82
N LEU A 61 -1.64 1.79 29.46
CA LEU A 61 -0.63 1.24 30.36
C LEU A 61 0.30 2.32 30.92
N ALA A 62 0.69 3.31 30.11
CA ALA A 62 1.48 4.45 30.56
C ALA A 62 0.71 5.30 31.58
N GLY A 63 -0.60 5.53 31.37
CA GLY A 63 -1.45 6.23 32.34
C GLY A 63 -1.53 5.49 33.68
N MET A 64 -1.75 4.18 33.66
CA MET A 64 -1.74 3.35 34.87
C MET A 64 -0.37 3.35 35.55
N ALA A 65 0.71 3.27 34.77
CA ALA A 65 2.07 3.32 35.30
C ALA A 65 2.35 4.65 36.01
N TRP A 66 1.89 5.77 35.44
CA TRP A 66 2.01 7.10 36.03
C TRP A 66 1.21 7.21 37.34
N MET A 67 -0.03 6.70 37.37
CA MET A 67 -0.84 6.67 38.59
C MET A 67 -0.17 5.86 39.69
N LEU A 68 0.36 4.67 39.37
CA LEU A 68 1.08 3.84 40.34
C LEU A 68 2.34 4.51 40.86
N TRP A 69 3.10 5.18 40.00
CA TRP A 69 4.27 5.95 40.39
C TRP A 69 3.94 7.10 41.35
N ALA A 70 2.81 7.77 41.13
CA ALA A 70 2.36 8.88 41.97
C ALA A 70 1.85 8.42 43.34
N VAL A 71 1.23 7.23 43.42
CA VAL A 71 0.56 6.75 44.64
C VAL A 71 1.46 5.85 45.48
N VAL A 72 2.34 5.06 44.87
CA VAL A 72 3.10 4.01 45.57
C VAL A 72 4.57 4.42 45.70
N PRO A 73 5.13 4.48 46.93
CA PRO A 73 6.56 4.73 47.12
C PRO A 73 7.40 3.63 46.47
N ILE A 74 8.45 4.04 45.74
CA ILE A 74 9.35 3.12 44.99
C ILE A 74 9.96 2.05 45.91
N ALA A 75 10.24 2.39 47.18
CA ALA A 75 10.79 1.48 48.17
C ALA A 75 9.84 0.30 48.53
N GLN A 76 8.55 0.42 48.23
CA GLN A 76 7.53 -0.60 48.47
C GLN A 76 7.13 -1.36 47.20
N MET A 77 7.74 -1.04 46.05
CA MET A 77 7.48 -1.73 44.78
C MET A 77 8.40 -2.93 44.60
N PRO A 78 7.87 -4.16 44.45
CA PRO A 78 8.68 -5.35 44.20
C PRO A 78 9.45 -5.31 42.87
N ALA A 79 8.88 -4.64 41.85
CA ALA A 79 9.44 -4.60 40.50
C ALA A 79 9.13 -3.26 39.80
N PRO A 80 9.77 -2.14 40.20
CA PRO A 80 9.48 -0.82 39.65
C PRO A 80 9.80 -0.70 38.15
N TRP A 81 10.71 -1.54 37.62
CA TRP A 81 11.06 -1.58 36.20
C TRP A 81 9.89 -1.97 35.28
N VAL A 82 8.89 -2.70 35.79
CA VAL A 82 7.71 -3.13 35.03
C VAL A 82 6.88 -1.93 34.55
N LEU A 83 6.87 -0.83 35.30
CA LEU A 83 6.18 0.41 34.93
C LEU A 83 6.68 1.00 33.62
N ILE A 84 7.94 0.72 33.25
CA ILE A 84 8.55 1.16 32.00
C ILE A 84 8.41 0.08 30.93
N VAL A 85 8.67 -1.19 31.27
CA VAL A 85 8.64 -2.28 30.28
C VAL A 85 7.24 -2.57 29.77
N ALA A 86 6.21 -2.52 30.63
CA ALA A 86 4.83 -2.79 30.24
C ALA A 86 4.31 -1.87 29.11
N PRO A 87 4.46 -0.53 29.18
CA PRO A 87 4.09 0.34 28.06
C PRO A 87 5.08 0.28 26.89
N LEU A 88 6.35 -0.10 27.10
CA LEU A 88 7.36 -0.14 26.04
C LEU A 88 7.12 -1.27 25.02
N VAL A 89 6.68 -2.45 25.48
CA VAL A 89 6.39 -3.61 24.61
C VAL A 89 5.42 -3.26 23.47
N PRO A 90 4.21 -2.73 23.73
CA PRO A 90 3.28 -2.37 22.66
C PRO A 90 3.80 -1.24 21.76
N VAL A 91 4.64 -0.33 22.26
CA VAL A 91 5.30 0.71 21.43
C VAL A 91 6.27 0.06 20.43
N ILE A 92 7.06 -0.91 20.85
CA ILE A 92 7.97 -1.64 19.95
C ILE A 92 7.18 -2.38 18.87
N VAL A 93 6.07 -3.03 19.24
CA VAL A 93 5.20 -3.70 18.26
C VAL A 93 4.61 -2.69 17.27
N ALA A 94 4.10 -1.55 17.75
CA ALA A 94 3.58 -0.50 16.88
C ALA A 94 4.65 0.06 15.91
N ALA A 95 5.88 0.27 16.40
CA ALA A 95 7.01 0.68 15.57
C ALA A 95 7.36 -0.38 14.51
N GLY A 96 7.37 -1.66 14.90
CA GLY A 96 7.56 -2.77 13.97
C GLY A 96 6.49 -2.82 12.88
N CYS A 97 5.21 -2.63 13.23
CA CYS A 97 4.11 -2.54 12.26
C CYS A 97 4.30 -1.36 11.29
N LEU A 98 4.74 -0.19 11.77
CA LEU A 98 4.99 0.98 10.94
C LEU A 98 6.15 0.77 9.97
N LEU A 99 7.26 0.17 10.43
CA LEU A 99 8.40 -0.16 9.57
C LEU A 99 8.02 -1.20 8.52
N ALA A 100 7.28 -2.25 8.91
CA ALA A 100 6.79 -3.28 7.99
C ALA A 100 5.75 -2.76 6.97
N ALA A 101 5.05 -1.68 7.30
CA ALA A 101 4.15 -0.98 6.40
C ALA A 101 4.90 -0.04 5.41
N ARG A 102 6.11 0.40 5.75
CA ARG A 102 6.96 1.26 4.91
C ARG A 102 7.90 0.49 3.98
N GLY A 103 8.38 -0.69 4.38
CA GLY A 103 9.33 -1.49 3.60
C GLY A 103 8.73 -2.20 2.36
N GLY A 104 7.47 -1.94 2.01
CA GLY A 104 6.82 -2.51 0.83
C GLY A 104 6.76 -1.59 -0.39
N ASP A 105 7.31 -0.37 -0.29
CA ASP A 105 7.20 0.69 -1.30
C ASP A 105 8.38 0.67 -2.32
N ASP A 106 9.12 -0.44 -2.45
CA ASP A 106 10.19 -0.59 -3.45
C ASP A 106 9.60 -0.85 -4.86
N ASP A 107 8.86 0.16 -5.34
CA ASP A 107 8.08 0.20 -6.58
C ASP A 107 8.94 0.53 -7.83
N GLY A 108 10.26 0.68 -7.69
CA GLY A 108 11.16 1.13 -8.77
C GLY A 108 11.28 0.17 -9.96
N THR A 109 11.04 -1.13 -9.75
CA THR A 109 11.09 -2.12 -10.83
C THR A 109 9.87 -2.01 -11.76
N PHE A 110 8.71 -1.60 -11.23
CA PHE A 110 7.46 -1.57 -11.98
C PHE A 110 7.28 -0.26 -12.76
N ASP A 111 7.81 0.84 -12.25
CA ASP A 111 7.85 2.12 -12.97
C ASP A 111 8.75 2.02 -14.21
N SER A 112 9.84 1.24 -14.13
CA SER A 112 10.68 0.90 -15.30
C SER A 112 9.92 0.09 -16.34
N LEU A 113 9.11 -0.89 -15.93
CA LEU A 113 8.31 -1.71 -16.85
C LEU A 113 7.22 -0.87 -17.55
N ARG A 114 6.59 0.05 -16.82
CA ARG A 114 5.61 0.99 -17.39
C ARG A 114 6.25 1.98 -18.35
N HIS A 115 7.46 2.45 -18.05
CA HIS A 115 8.22 3.32 -18.94
C HIS A 115 8.58 2.60 -20.24
N GLN A 116 9.09 1.36 -20.15
CA GLN A 116 9.38 0.53 -21.32
C GLN A 116 8.14 0.27 -22.19
N LEU A 117 7.00 -0.05 -21.59
CA LEU A 117 5.74 -0.23 -22.32
C LEU A 117 5.27 1.04 -23.03
N LYS A 118 5.50 2.21 -22.43
CA LYS A 118 5.14 3.49 -23.02
C LYS A 118 6.04 3.81 -24.22
N ASP A 119 7.32 3.47 -24.13
CA ASP A 119 8.29 3.65 -25.20
C ASP A 119 7.97 2.72 -26.40
N ASP A 120 7.61 1.46 -26.14
CA ASP A 120 7.19 0.52 -27.18
C ASP A 120 5.89 0.96 -27.88
N MET A 121 4.94 1.55 -27.14
CA MET A 121 3.73 2.11 -27.76
C MET A 121 4.02 3.36 -28.60
N ALA A 122 5.00 4.17 -28.22
CA ALA A 122 5.43 5.29 -29.04
C ALA A 122 6.04 4.80 -30.37
N MET A 123 6.86 3.74 -30.30
CA MET A 123 7.46 3.09 -31.47
C MET A 123 6.40 2.51 -32.41
N LEU A 124 5.42 1.76 -31.87
CA LEU A 124 4.34 1.16 -32.67
C LEU A 124 3.45 2.23 -33.32
N ARG A 125 3.21 3.34 -32.62
CA ARG A 125 2.47 4.47 -33.18
C ARG A 125 3.23 5.10 -34.35
N GLU A 126 4.53 5.28 -34.23
CA GLU A 126 5.37 5.83 -35.29
C GLU A 126 5.40 4.94 -36.54
N VAL A 127 5.49 3.62 -36.36
CA VAL A 127 5.44 2.64 -37.46
C VAL A 127 4.05 2.55 -38.09
N SER A 128 2.97 2.74 -37.32
CA SER A 128 1.59 2.68 -37.84
C SER A 128 1.15 3.91 -38.65
N VAL A 129 1.91 5.01 -38.57
CA VAL A 129 1.65 6.27 -39.26
C VAL A 129 2.44 6.39 -40.58
N LEU A 130 3.39 5.47 -40.81
CA LEU A 130 4.07 5.21 -42.09
C LEU A 130 3.23 4.28 -42.98
#